data_AF-A0A8X6W8F8-F1
#
_entry.id   AF-A0A8X6W8F8-F1
#
_cell.length_a   1.000
_cell.length_b   1.000
_cell.length_c   1.000
_cell.angle_alpha   90.00
_cell.angle_beta   90.00
_cell.angle_gamma   90.00
#
_symmetry.space_group_name_H-M   'P 1'
#
loop_
_entity.id
_entity.type
_entity.pdbx_description
1 polymer ?
#
loop_
_entity_poly.entity_id
_entity_poly.type
_entity_poly.pdbx_seq_one_letter_code
_entity_poly.pdbx_strand_id
1 'polypeptide(L)'
;MQPKPSSLRAQAQLKHELKLELVKAEQKLLDIREKKENARESTRRVAGQVDRLECVVRNCWDQWTREGTHARKTGSGVTRKTTRRKDRRNVRQALVDPTLTRSTIRADVGVAIVPQTISRHLAEANLKSKRPFRALPLTP
;
A
#
# COMPACT_ATOMS: atom_id res chain seq x y z
N MET A 1 -0.57 -28.71 -66.25
CA MET A 1 -0.26 -27.27 -66.18
C MET A 1 0.83 -27.07 -65.14
N GLN A 2 2.06 -26.81 -65.58
CA GLN A 2 3.17 -26.50 -64.68
C GLN A 2 3.01 -25.05 -64.19
N PRO A 3 3.16 -24.75 -62.88
CA PRO A 3 3.07 -23.38 -62.39
C PRO A 3 4.19 -22.54 -63.02
N LYS A 4 3.85 -21.33 -63.52
CA LYS A 4 4.80 -20.40 -64.12
C LYS A 4 5.98 -20.12 -63.18
N PRO A 5 7.24 -20.09 -63.67
CA PRO A 5 8.45 -19.99 -62.85
C PRO A 5 8.53 -18.73 -61.96
N SER A 6 7.80 -17.67 -62.32
CA SER A 6 7.65 -16.44 -61.52
C SER A 6 6.88 -16.65 -60.20
N SER A 7 5.94 -17.60 -60.15
CA SER A 7 5.17 -17.92 -58.94
C SER A 7 6.02 -18.65 -57.89
N LEU A 8 6.92 -19.55 -58.32
CA LEU A 8 7.80 -20.29 -57.42
C LEU A 8 8.86 -19.39 -56.80
N ARG A 9 9.38 -18.42 -57.57
CA ARG A 9 10.35 -17.44 -57.09
C ARG A 9 9.76 -16.50 -56.04
N ALA A 10 8.53 -16.03 -56.26
CA ALA A 10 7.81 -15.22 -55.29
C ALA A 10 7.51 -15.98 -53.99
N GLN A 11 7.13 -17.27 -54.08
CA GLN A 11 6.93 -18.12 -52.90
C GLN A 11 8.22 -18.37 -52.12
N ALA A 12 9.35 -18.56 -52.81
CA ALA A 12 10.66 -18.72 -52.17
C ALA A 12 11.11 -17.45 -51.46
N GLN A 13 10.86 -16.27 -52.04
CA GLN A 13 11.14 -14.97 -51.41
C GLN A 13 10.33 -14.76 -50.14
N LEU A 14 9.01 -14.99 -50.20
CA LEU A 14 8.12 -14.82 -49.07
C LEU A 14 8.44 -15.80 -47.93
N LYS A 15 8.86 -17.03 -48.27
CA LYS A 15 9.36 -18.01 -47.29
C LYS A 15 10.67 -17.58 -46.64
N HIS A 16 11.59 -16.96 -47.39
CA HIS A 16 12.83 -16.42 -46.83
C HIS A 16 12.56 -15.23 -45.90
N GLU A 17 11.67 -14.32 -46.28
CA GLU A 17 11.28 -13.17 -45.46
C GLU A 17 10.64 -13.62 -44.14
N LEU A 18 9.70 -14.57 -44.19
CA LEU A 18 9.12 -15.18 -42.99
C LEU A 18 10.18 -15.82 -42.09
N LYS A 19 11.17 -16.51 -42.67
CA LYS A 19 12.27 -17.11 -41.92
C LYS A 19 13.15 -16.05 -41.26
N LEU A 20 13.41 -14.93 -41.93
CA LEU A 20 14.14 -13.80 -41.36
C LEU A 20 13.37 -13.16 -40.20
N GLU A 21 12.07 -12.95 -40.35
CA GLU A 21 11.23 -12.40 -39.28
C GLU A 21 11.12 -13.35 -38.07
N LEU A 22 11.05 -14.66 -38.31
CA LEU A 22 11.10 -15.67 -37.25
C LEU A 22 12.40 -15.56 -36.44
N VAL A 23 13.56 -15.53 -37.13
CA VAL A 23 14.87 -15.41 -36.48
C VAL A 23 14.98 -14.10 -35.69
N LYS A 24 14.48 -12.98 -36.24
CA LYS A 24 14.43 -11.70 -35.51
C LYS A 24 13.55 -11.78 -34.27
N ALA A 25 12.42 -12.46 -34.33
CA ALA A 25 11.52 -12.63 -33.19
C ALA A 25 12.15 -13.52 -32.10
N GLU A 26 12.79 -14.62 -32.50
CA GLU A 26 13.54 -15.51 -31.59
C GLU A 26 14.66 -14.76 -30.87
N GLN A 27 15.43 -13.95 -31.60
CA GLN A 27 16.47 -13.11 -30.99
C GLN A 27 15.88 -12.10 -29.99
N LYS A 28 14.79 -11.42 -30.35
CA LYS A 28 14.10 -10.50 -29.43
C LYS A 28 13.65 -11.19 -28.14
N LEU A 29 13.15 -12.43 -28.24
CA LEU A 29 12.74 -13.20 -27.06
C LEU A 29 13.93 -13.57 -26.17
N LEU A 30 15.07 -13.91 -26.76
CA LEU A 30 16.30 -14.17 -26.01
C LEU A 30 16.78 -12.92 -25.27
N ASP A 31 16.80 -11.77 -25.94
CA ASP A 31 17.20 -10.49 -25.33
C ASP A 31 16.27 -10.11 -24.16
N ILE A 32 14.95 -10.34 -24.32
CA ILE A 32 13.97 -10.11 -23.25
C ILE A 32 14.24 -11.04 -22.06
N ARG A 33 14.54 -12.31 -22.32
CA ARG A 33 14.82 -13.31 -21.28
C ARG A 33 16.09 -12.94 -20.50
N GLU A 34 17.15 -12.56 -21.21
CA GLU A 34 18.41 -12.14 -20.59
C GLU A 34 18.21 -10.89 -19.73
N LYS A 35 17.53 -9.85 -20.25
CA LYS A 35 17.20 -8.65 -19.48
C LYS A 35 16.43 -8.97 -18.20
N LYS A 36 15.49 -9.91 -18.28
CA LYS A 36 14.69 -10.34 -17.13
C LYS A 36 15.53 -11.07 -16.08
N GLU A 37 16.49 -11.89 -16.50
CA GLU A 37 17.37 -12.61 -15.58
C GLU A 37 18.34 -11.66 -14.89
N ASN A 38 18.96 -10.73 -15.64
CA ASN A 38 19.83 -9.70 -15.08
C ASN A 38 19.09 -8.83 -14.04
N ALA A 39 17.84 -8.47 -14.30
CA ALA A 39 17.02 -7.71 -13.35
C ALA A 39 16.72 -8.51 -12.07
N ARG A 40 16.48 -9.83 -12.17
CA ARG A 40 16.28 -10.71 -11.02
C ARG A 40 17.53 -10.85 -10.19
N GLU A 41 18.68 -11.07 -10.82
CA GLU A 41 19.96 -11.18 -10.14
C GLU A 41 20.31 -9.89 -9.39
N SER A 42 20.10 -8.74 -10.04
CA SER A 42 20.25 -7.43 -9.39
C SER A 42 19.33 -7.27 -8.18
N THR A 43 18.06 -7.68 -8.29
CA THR A 43 17.09 -7.59 -7.18
C THR A 43 17.50 -8.49 -6.01
N ARG A 44 17.99 -9.71 -6.30
CA ARG A 44 18.46 -10.66 -5.30
C ARG A 44 19.69 -10.14 -4.55
N ARG A 45 20.62 -9.51 -5.28
CA ARG A 45 21.80 -8.88 -4.69
C ARG A 45 21.41 -7.76 -3.72
N VAL A 46 20.50 -6.88 -4.13
CA VAL A 46 19.99 -5.80 -3.27
C VAL A 46 19.28 -6.38 -2.05
N ALA A 47 18.43 -7.38 -2.24
CA ALA A 47 17.73 -8.09 -1.17
C ALA A 47 18.69 -8.66 -0.11
N GLY A 48 19.80 -9.28 -0.53
CA GLY A 48 20.85 -9.74 0.36
C GLY A 48 21.56 -8.60 1.11
N GLN A 49 21.79 -7.46 0.45
CA GLN A 49 22.41 -6.29 1.09
C GLN A 49 21.52 -5.63 2.14
N VAL A 50 20.20 -5.64 1.95
CA VAL A 50 19.24 -5.00 2.87
C VAL A 50 18.62 -5.97 3.89
N ASP A 51 19.02 -7.24 3.87
CA ASP A 51 18.42 -8.34 4.66
C ASP A 51 16.89 -8.37 4.53
N ARG A 52 16.41 -8.35 3.28
CA ARG A 52 14.97 -8.41 2.95
C ARG A 52 14.71 -9.48 1.91
N LEU A 53 13.46 -9.92 1.84
CA LEU A 53 13.00 -10.83 0.78
C LEU A 53 13.04 -10.12 -0.59
N GLU A 54 13.44 -10.86 -1.62
CA GLU A 54 13.47 -10.39 -3.02
C GLU A 54 12.11 -9.80 -3.46
N CYS A 55 11.01 -10.44 -3.05
CA CYS A 55 9.66 -9.97 -3.36
C CYS A 55 9.34 -8.60 -2.75
N VAL A 56 9.90 -8.26 -1.58
CA VAL A 56 9.69 -6.97 -0.92
C VAL A 56 10.45 -5.87 -1.66
N VAL A 57 11.69 -6.14 -2.05
CA VAL A 57 12.50 -5.19 -2.85
C VAL A 57 11.84 -4.94 -4.20
N ARG A 58 11.38 -6.00 -4.88
CA ARG A 58 10.65 -5.86 -6.15
C ARG A 58 9.38 -5.04 -6.00
N ASN A 59 8.55 -5.34 -4.99
CA ASN A 59 7.32 -4.59 -4.76
C ASN A 59 7.60 -3.10 -4.45
N CYS A 60 8.67 -2.81 -3.71
CA CYS A 60 9.09 -1.44 -3.43
C CYS A 60 9.51 -0.71 -4.72
N TRP A 61 10.28 -1.38 -5.58
CA TRP A 61 10.69 -0.83 -6.88
C TRP A 61 9.51 -0.61 -7.83
N ASP A 62 8.57 -1.56 -7.89
CA ASP A 62 7.33 -1.46 -8.65
C ASP A 62 6.46 -0.30 -8.13
N GLN A 63 6.41 -0.10 -6.82
CA GLN A 63 5.69 1.03 -6.23
C GLN A 63 6.36 2.36 -6.60
N TRP A 64 7.69 2.44 -6.46
CA TRP A 64 8.44 3.64 -6.81
C TRP A 64 8.29 4.03 -8.28
N THR A 65 8.38 3.06 -9.20
CA THR A 65 8.25 3.31 -10.64
C THR A 65 6.83 3.75 -11.05
N ARG A 66 5.80 3.26 -10.35
CA ARG A 66 4.39 3.62 -10.64
C ARG A 66 3.94 4.92 -9.99
N GLU A 67 4.36 5.15 -8.74
CA GLU A 67 3.79 6.21 -7.89
C GLU A 67 4.80 7.32 -7.59
N GLY A 68 6.08 7.16 -7.96
CA GLY A 68 7.15 8.09 -7.60
C GLY A 68 7.44 8.15 -6.10
N THR A 69 6.90 7.20 -5.32
CA THR A 69 7.01 7.19 -3.87
C THR A 69 7.24 5.79 -3.33
N HIS A 70 8.10 5.69 -2.31
CA HIS A 70 8.35 4.47 -1.55
C HIS A 70 7.55 4.48 -0.23
N ALA A 71 6.77 5.54 0.01
CA ALA A 71 5.97 5.67 1.21
C ALA A 71 4.82 4.65 1.18
N ARG A 72 4.50 4.08 2.35
CA ARG A 72 3.31 3.24 2.47
C ARG A 72 2.06 4.06 2.16
N LYS A 73 1.12 3.48 1.44
CA LYS A 73 -0.21 4.07 1.23
C LYS A 73 -0.87 4.36 2.57
N THR A 74 -1.17 5.63 2.80
CA THR A 74 -1.89 6.04 4.00
C THR A 74 -3.30 5.46 3.93
N GLY A 75 -3.69 4.68 4.94
CA GLY A 75 -5.04 4.10 5.03
C GLY A 75 -5.12 2.58 4.80
N SER A 76 -4.01 1.87 4.59
CA SER A 76 -4.00 0.39 4.49
C SER A 76 -4.16 -0.33 5.83
N GLY A 77 -4.67 0.35 6.85
CA GLY A 77 -4.86 -0.16 8.20
C GLY A 77 -6.30 -0.58 8.47
N VAL A 78 -6.53 -1.18 9.65
CA VAL A 78 -7.87 -1.56 10.12
C VAL A 78 -8.83 -0.37 10.04
N THR A 79 -10.00 -0.60 9.44
CA THR A 79 -11.07 0.39 9.36
C THR A 79 -11.43 0.92 10.74
N ARG A 80 -11.49 2.25 10.87
CA ARG A 80 -11.81 2.91 12.15
C ARG A 80 -13.21 2.52 12.62
N LYS A 81 -13.33 2.10 13.89
CA LYS A 81 -14.63 1.87 14.55
C LYS A 81 -15.43 3.16 14.77
N THR A 82 -14.76 4.31 14.78
CA THR A 82 -15.39 5.62 14.95
C THR A 82 -15.41 6.38 13.62
N THR A 83 -16.52 7.08 13.37
CA THR A 83 -16.63 7.99 12.23
C THR A 83 -16.10 9.37 12.63
N ARG A 84 -15.68 10.18 11.66
CA ARG A 84 -15.26 11.57 11.89
C ARG A 84 -16.29 12.40 12.65
N ARG A 85 -17.59 12.12 12.46
CA ARG A 85 -18.68 12.78 13.20
C ARG A 85 -18.64 12.46 14.69
N LYS A 86 -18.43 11.19 15.06
CA LYS A 86 -18.30 10.74 16.45
C LYS A 86 -17.03 11.28 17.10
N ASP A 87 -15.92 11.32 16.37
CA ASP A 87 -14.66 11.92 16.84
C ASP A 87 -14.84 13.41 17.16
N ARG A 88 -15.47 14.18 16.26
CA ARG A 88 -15.80 15.58 16.53
C ARG A 88 -16.75 15.76 17.72
N ARG A 89 -17.68 14.84 17.94
CA ARG A 89 -18.58 14.89 19.10
C ARG A 89 -17.81 14.73 20.41
N ASN A 90 -16.87 13.79 20.48
CA ASN A 90 -15.97 13.61 21.64
C ASN A 90 -15.23 14.91 21.99
N VAL A 91 -14.64 15.55 20.98
CA VAL A 91 -13.87 16.79 21.16
C VAL A 91 -14.79 17.93 21.56
N ARG A 92 -15.96 18.08 20.91
CA ARG A 92 -16.94 19.12 21.27
C ARG A 92 -17.43 19.00 22.70
N GLN A 93 -17.68 17.79 23.20
CA GLN A 93 -18.09 17.60 24.58
C GLN A 93 -17.02 18.04 25.57
N ALA A 94 -15.77 17.65 25.34
CA ALA A 94 -14.66 18.06 26.19
C ALA A 94 -14.36 19.57 26.10
N LEU A 95 -14.72 20.23 24.99
CA LEU A 95 -14.65 21.69 24.85
C LEU A 95 -15.78 22.40 25.59
N VAL A 96 -17.01 21.90 25.47
CA VAL A 96 -18.19 22.50 26.11
C VAL A 96 -18.13 22.32 27.63
N ASP A 97 -17.74 21.14 28.09
CA ASP A 97 -17.57 20.84 29.51
C ASP A 97 -16.25 20.06 29.75
N PRO A 98 -15.18 20.78 30.13
CA PRO A 98 -13.89 20.18 30.45
C PRO A 98 -13.90 19.27 31.69
N THR A 99 -14.99 19.20 32.45
CA THR A 99 -15.13 18.33 33.63
C THR A 99 -15.60 16.92 33.27
N LEU A 100 -16.12 16.72 32.05
CA LEU A 100 -16.62 15.42 31.62
C LEU A 100 -15.54 14.34 31.65
N THR A 101 -15.89 13.23 32.28
CA THR A 101 -15.03 12.06 32.33
C THR A 101 -15.11 11.25 31.03
N ARG A 102 -14.07 10.43 30.80
CA ARG A 102 -14.01 9.53 29.63
C ARG A 102 -15.18 8.56 29.55
N SER A 103 -15.69 8.10 30.70
CA SER A 103 -16.88 7.23 30.76
C SER A 103 -18.14 7.94 30.32
N THR A 104 -18.33 9.19 30.72
CA THR A 104 -19.49 10.01 30.33
C THR A 104 -19.47 10.30 28.83
N ILE A 105 -18.30 10.67 28.30
CA ILE A 105 -18.11 10.87 26.86
C ILE A 105 -18.36 9.56 26.09
N ARG A 106 -17.88 8.43 26.61
CA ARG A 106 -18.10 7.10 25.99
C ARG A 106 -19.58 6.73 25.90
N ALA A 107 -20.33 6.94 26.98
CA ALA A 107 -21.74 6.56 27.07
C ALA A 107 -22.57 7.27 25.99
N ASP A 108 -22.24 8.53 25.70
CA ASP A 108 -23.00 9.35 24.78
C ASP A 108 -22.74 9.05 23.29
N VAL A 109 -21.56 8.53 22.92
CA VAL A 109 -21.19 8.26 21.51
C VAL A 109 -21.95 7.06 20.91
N GLY A 110 -22.53 6.20 21.75
CA GLY A 110 -23.31 5.04 21.31
C GLY A 110 -22.49 3.98 20.56
N VAL A 111 -21.16 3.98 20.71
CA VAL A 111 -20.26 2.96 20.14
C VAL A 111 -19.34 2.45 21.23
N ALA A 112 -19.11 1.14 21.24
CA ALA A 112 -18.11 0.51 22.08
C ALA A 112 -16.70 0.96 21.67
N ILE A 113 -16.27 2.11 22.20
CA ILE A 113 -14.93 2.65 22.05
C ILE A 113 -14.13 2.41 23.32
N VAL A 114 -12.88 1.96 23.17
CA VAL A 114 -11.97 1.80 24.30
C VAL A 114 -11.60 3.20 24.83
N PRO A 115 -11.54 3.44 26.15
CA PRO A 115 -11.21 4.76 26.71
C PRO A 115 -9.93 5.39 26.15
N GLN A 116 -8.94 4.57 25.76
CA GLN A 116 -7.71 5.01 25.07
C GLN A 116 -7.98 5.79 23.78
N THR A 117 -9.04 5.41 23.04
CA THR A 117 -9.45 6.08 21.79
C THR A 117 -9.95 7.49 22.06
N ILE A 118 -10.71 7.68 23.14
CA ILE A 118 -11.16 9.01 23.59
C ILE A 118 -9.96 9.84 24.00
N SER A 119 -9.06 9.27 24.82
CA SER A 119 -7.81 9.96 25.21
C SER A 119 -6.98 10.38 23.99
N ARG A 120 -6.88 9.52 22.97
CA ARG A 120 -6.18 9.85 21.73
C ARG A 120 -6.85 11.02 21.00
N HIS A 121 -8.17 11.00 20.81
CA HIS A 121 -8.87 12.09 20.11
C HIS A 121 -8.78 13.42 20.86
N LEU A 122 -8.80 13.38 22.19
CA LEU A 122 -8.60 14.58 22.99
C LEU A 122 -7.16 15.08 22.87
N ALA A 123 -6.16 14.20 22.94
CA ALA A 123 -4.75 14.56 22.76
C ALA A 123 -4.48 15.13 21.36
N GLU A 124 -5.05 14.54 20.30
CA GLU A 124 -5.01 15.06 18.92
C GLU A 124 -5.60 16.47 18.81
N ALA A 125 -6.53 16.84 19.71
CA ALA A 125 -7.14 18.16 19.80
C ALA A 125 -6.51 19.08 20.87
N ASN A 126 -5.37 18.70 21.45
CA ASN A 126 -4.71 19.40 22.58
C ASN A 126 -5.57 19.53 23.85
N LEU A 127 -6.51 18.61 24.05
CA LEU A 127 -7.36 18.53 25.23
C LEU A 127 -6.92 17.38 26.13
N LYS A 128 -7.05 17.57 27.45
CA LYS A 128 -6.83 16.51 28.45
C LYS A 128 -8.15 16.11 29.06
N SER A 129 -8.50 14.82 29.01
CA SER A 129 -9.59 14.31 29.84
C SER A 129 -9.18 14.39 31.31
N LYS A 130 -9.97 15.05 32.16
CA LYS A 130 -9.77 14.95 33.61
C LYS A 130 -9.97 13.50 34.06
N ARG A 131 -9.13 13.04 34.99
CA ARG A 131 -9.40 11.82 35.75
C ARG A 131 -10.36 12.22 36.88
N PRO A 132 -11.43 11.46 37.16
CA PRO A 132 -12.19 11.71 38.37
C PRO A 132 -11.22 11.65 39.54
N PHE A 133 -11.19 12.72 40.33
CA PHE A 133 -10.50 12.71 41.61
C PHE A 133 -11.18 11.63 42.45
N ARG A 134 -10.49 10.52 42.72
CA ARG A 134 -10.96 9.59 43.75
C ARG A 134 -10.75 10.34 45.05
N ALA A 135 -11.81 10.94 45.58
CA ALA A 135 -11.78 11.46 46.93
C ALA A 135 -11.37 10.28 47.83
N LEU A 136 -10.19 10.39 48.45
CA LEU A 136 -9.81 9.47 49.51
C LEU A 136 -10.88 9.62 50.60
N PRO A 137 -11.48 8.52 51.09
CA PRO A 137 -12.37 8.63 52.23
C PRO A 137 -11.55 9.20 53.39
N LEU A 138 -11.88 10.43 53.79
CA LEU A 138 -11.40 10.99 55.04
C LEU A 138 -12.33 10.47 56.13
N THR A 139 -12.10 9.22 56.53
CA THR A 139 -12.56 8.69 57.80
C THR A 139 -11.34 8.52 58.70
N PRO A 140 -11.39 8.97 59.97
CA PRO A 140 -10.36 8.64 60.96
C PRO A 140 -10.29 7.14 61.23
#